data_AF-A0A948KI51-F1
#
_entry.id   AF-A0A948KI51-F1
#
_cell.length_a   1.000
_cell.length_b   1.000
_cell.length_c   1.000
_cell.angle_alpha   90.00
_cell.angle_beta   90.00
_cell.angle_gamma   90.00
#
_symmetry.space_group_name_H-M   'P 1'
#
loop_
_entity.id
_entity.type
_entity.pdbx_description
1 polymer ?
#
loop_
_entity_poly.entity_id
_entity_poly.type
_entity_poly.pdbx_seq_one_letter_code
_entity_poly.pdbx_strand_id
1 'polypeptide(L)'
;MNQVSPTNHRTGEQALEEADVYVTKIGGTRAAELQSNADLIESRREQGKKQILAISAIRSTDERYNELTHQIVTDREMEKLGKRKSGFNTTSHLILIADRLQEGDISTAWLVLDRIEECTKEIVAEQVDQDPSIAEKSEAIHDLNITIADVLDELQKHIISDNIGKVRSVGEDRLVQTTNGHFSITGVGEDLARAIYVQYLRLRNQQATEVREQDLSVKVFGDEPQEFAPDSHEREQVLDDVTAEMRGQIGELLQTNDVLVSGGYYPGVGSERGYSELTAALLAVAAKELNQRVVCLIEKDYPIRSGDPRTLENTLLVKRMKYALAFELFGNRIAGADSDAVHAPALEVLALNKIDTVVFNPADLAQGTTLIQDFEDEGLSGVEIVASRSIPDAILISSSKMLGPGFLQEVGGWFKDCDISIVHTPTSEITLSLTFNNGQPDADQIAEFETFLEKRYGKENISVKPIPRQSIVYCLGNKLKKTDTLLRAGIAFRSAGVEFRMGSQGYGENAMVFSVDDADVEKTTKMLHKVCVEFADSSIEDILQMTL
;
A
#
# COMPACT_ATOMS: atom_id res chain seq x y z
N MET A 1 -23.12 37.63 16.88
CA MET A 1 -21.98 37.77 15.95
C MET A 1 -20.70 37.59 16.74
N ASN A 2 -20.32 36.34 17.01
CA ASN A 2 -19.00 36.03 17.55
C ASN A 2 -18.11 35.73 16.35
N GLN A 3 -17.12 36.60 16.13
CA GLN A 3 -16.05 36.35 15.18
C GLN A 3 -15.30 35.11 15.65
N VAL A 4 -15.48 34.01 14.92
CA VAL A 4 -14.60 32.85 14.98
C VAL A 4 -13.24 33.36 14.52
N SER A 5 -12.25 33.32 15.41
CA SER A 5 -10.86 33.59 15.07
C SER A 5 -10.46 32.61 13.95
N PRO A 6 -9.85 33.06 12.84
CA PRO A 6 -9.44 32.14 11.77
C PRO A 6 -8.23 31.36 12.29
N THR A 7 -8.46 30.19 12.86
CA THR A 7 -7.42 29.18 12.95
C THR A 7 -7.04 28.82 11.51
N ASN A 8 -5.81 29.17 11.14
CA ASN A 8 -5.28 29.05 9.79
C ASN A 8 -5.04 27.55 9.52
N HIS A 9 -6.09 26.82 9.13
CA HIS A 9 -6.03 25.37 8.93
C HIS A 9 -5.30 25.07 7.63
N ARG A 10 -4.09 24.51 7.74
CA ARG A 10 -3.26 24.12 6.60
C ARG A 10 -3.94 23.02 5.79
N THR A 11 -4.36 23.32 4.55
CA THR A 11 -4.99 22.37 3.63
C THR A 11 -3.98 21.66 2.74
N GLY A 12 -4.40 20.60 2.03
CA GLY A 12 -3.54 19.94 1.05
C GLY A 12 -3.08 20.89 -0.05
N GLU A 13 -3.96 21.77 -0.53
CA GLU A 13 -3.63 22.79 -1.52
C GLU A 13 -2.55 23.76 -1.01
N GLN A 14 -2.65 24.18 0.26
CA GLN A 14 -1.62 25.04 0.87
C GLN A 14 -0.28 24.31 1.02
N ALA A 15 -0.29 23.02 1.40
CA ALA A 15 0.93 22.22 1.46
C ALA A 15 1.60 22.09 0.07
N LEU A 16 0.80 21.94 -0.99
CA LEU A 16 1.29 21.96 -2.37
C LEU A 16 1.90 23.34 -2.73
N GLU A 17 1.21 24.43 -2.43
CA GLU A 17 1.70 25.79 -2.72
C GLU A 17 3.01 26.10 -1.99
N GLU A 18 3.18 25.63 -0.76
CA GLU A 18 4.35 25.89 0.07
C GLU A 18 5.58 25.05 -0.30
N ALA A 19 5.40 23.84 -0.83
CA ALA A 19 6.52 22.96 -1.16
C ALA A 19 7.26 23.39 -2.43
N ASP A 20 8.58 23.23 -2.43
CA ASP A 20 9.46 23.53 -3.58
C ASP A 20 9.65 22.31 -4.48
N VAL A 21 9.61 21.12 -3.87
CA VAL A 21 9.83 19.83 -4.53
C VAL A 21 8.66 18.90 -4.25
N TYR A 22 8.07 18.35 -5.31
CA TYR A 22 7.05 17.31 -5.23
C TYR A 22 7.67 15.95 -5.50
N VAL A 23 7.55 15.03 -4.56
CA VAL A 23 7.89 13.63 -4.82
C VAL A 23 6.60 12.88 -5.11
N THR A 24 6.42 12.44 -6.35
CA THR A 24 5.14 11.87 -6.82
C THR A 24 5.29 10.37 -7.06
N LYS A 25 4.46 9.58 -6.38
CA LYS A 25 4.30 8.17 -6.72
C LYS A 25 3.25 8.02 -7.80
N ILE A 26 3.63 7.42 -8.93
CA ILE A 26 2.73 7.08 -10.04
C ILE A 26 2.49 5.57 -10.02
N GLY A 27 1.25 5.14 -9.72
CA GLY A 27 0.89 3.72 -9.70
C GLY A 27 0.71 3.14 -11.11
N GLY A 28 0.86 1.82 -11.26
CA GLY A 28 1.02 1.19 -12.59
C GLY A 28 -0.11 1.45 -13.60
N THR A 29 -1.38 1.53 -13.18
CA THR A 29 -2.48 1.88 -14.10
C THR A 29 -2.33 3.31 -14.62
N ARG A 30 -2.00 4.24 -13.73
CA ARG A 30 -1.75 5.63 -14.10
C ARG A 30 -0.43 5.80 -14.83
N ALA A 31 0.54 4.92 -14.59
CA ALA A 31 1.81 4.92 -15.32
C ALA A 31 1.58 4.72 -16.84
N ALA A 32 0.50 4.06 -17.25
CA ALA A 32 0.08 3.93 -18.64
C ALA A 32 -0.49 5.24 -19.24
N GLU A 33 -0.93 6.20 -18.44
CA GLU A 33 -1.49 7.50 -18.86
C GLU A 33 -0.37 8.53 -19.14
N LEU A 34 0.57 8.20 -20.02
CA LEU A 34 1.78 9.00 -20.29
C LEU A 34 1.46 10.46 -20.62
N GLN A 35 0.48 10.70 -21.50
CA GLN A 35 0.10 12.04 -21.93
C GLN A 35 -0.37 12.88 -20.75
N SER A 36 -1.36 12.37 -20.00
CA SER A 36 -1.95 13.09 -18.87
C SER A 36 -0.92 13.38 -17.77
N ASN A 37 0.00 12.45 -17.53
CA ASN A 37 1.06 12.65 -16.54
C ASN A 37 2.07 13.69 -17.02
N ALA A 38 2.46 13.68 -18.29
CA ALA A 38 3.35 14.68 -18.86
C ALA A 38 2.73 16.09 -18.88
N ASP A 39 1.41 16.21 -19.09
CA ASP A 39 0.69 17.49 -18.96
C ASP A 39 0.74 18.01 -17.51
N LEU A 40 0.54 17.12 -16.55
CA LEU A 40 0.58 17.45 -15.13
C LEU A 40 2.00 17.85 -14.68
N ILE A 41 3.01 17.15 -15.17
CA ILE A 41 4.43 17.46 -14.93
C ILE A 41 4.75 18.85 -15.48
N GLU A 42 4.35 19.16 -16.70
CA GLU A 42 4.58 20.47 -17.30
C GLU A 42 3.86 21.58 -16.54
N SER A 43 2.60 21.38 -16.19
CA SER A 43 1.82 22.36 -15.42
C SER A 43 2.47 22.69 -14.07
N ARG A 44 2.98 21.68 -13.35
CA ARG A 44 3.69 21.87 -12.08
C ARG A 44 5.03 22.57 -12.29
N ARG A 45 5.76 22.26 -13.37
CA ARG A 45 7.01 22.95 -13.73
C ARG A 45 6.75 24.42 -14.03
N GLU A 46 5.68 24.76 -14.75
CA GLU A 46 5.27 26.15 -15.03
C GLU A 46 4.93 26.92 -13.74
N GLN A 47 4.45 26.23 -12.71
CA GLN A 47 4.25 26.77 -11.37
C GLN A 47 5.55 26.90 -10.55
N GLY A 48 6.71 26.61 -11.15
CA GLY A 48 8.02 26.68 -10.51
C GLY A 48 8.30 25.52 -9.55
N LYS A 49 7.57 24.40 -9.66
CA LYS A 49 7.74 23.22 -8.80
C LYS A 49 8.71 22.24 -9.43
N LYS A 50 9.71 21.83 -8.67
CA LYS A 50 10.58 20.71 -9.03
C LYS A 50 9.90 19.40 -8.69
N GLN A 51 10.20 18.34 -9.43
CA GLN A 51 9.51 17.07 -9.34
C GLN A 51 10.48 15.90 -9.34
N ILE A 52 10.21 14.92 -8.48
CA ILE A 52 10.86 13.62 -8.48
C ILE A 52 9.75 12.58 -8.61
N LEU A 53 9.79 11.79 -9.67
CA LEU A 53 8.79 10.77 -9.94
C LEU A 53 9.30 9.40 -9.48
N ALA A 54 8.45 8.63 -8.81
CA ALA A 54 8.66 7.22 -8.52
C ALA A 54 7.58 6.41 -9.25
N ILE A 55 7.97 5.75 -10.34
CA ILE A 55 7.03 5.19 -11.31
C ILE A 55 6.98 3.66 -11.18
N SER A 56 5.81 3.12 -10.86
CA SER A 56 5.57 1.66 -10.87
C SER A 56 5.57 1.11 -12.31
N ALA A 57 5.78 -0.21 -12.44
CA ALA A 57 5.62 -0.89 -13.73
C ALA A 57 4.28 -0.57 -14.41
N ILE A 58 4.31 -0.29 -15.72
CA ILE A 58 3.14 0.02 -16.53
C ILE A 58 2.19 -1.17 -16.53
N ARG A 59 0.90 -0.93 -16.30
CA ARG A 59 -0.15 -1.94 -16.46
C ARG A 59 -1.41 -1.31 -17.05
N SER A 60 -2.28 -2.13 -17.63
CA SER A 60 -3.58 -1.71 -18.13
C SER A 60 -4.70 -2.50 -17.44
N THR A 61 -5.83 -1.85 -17.18
CA THR A 61 -7.07 -2.52 -16.75
C THR A 61 -8.07 -2.71 -17.88
N ASP A 62 -7.74 -2.23 -19.09
CA ASP A 62 -8.60 -2.32 -20.27
C ASP A 62 -8.72 -3.77 -20.76
N GLU A 63 -9.96 -4.23 -20.96
CA GLU A 63 -10.29 -5.60 -21.39
C GLU A 63 -9.64 -5.98 -22.72
N ARG A 64 -9.32 -5.01 -23.59
CA ARG A 64 -8.66 -5.29 -24.89
C ARG A 64 -7.33 -6.02 -24.73
N TYR A 65 -6.60 -5.79 -23.65
CA TYR A 65 -5.31 -6.44 -23.40
C TYR A 65 -5.43 -7.83 -22.77
N ASN A 66 -6.64 -8.31 -22.48
CA ASN A 66 -6.86 -9.65 -21.89
C ASN A 66 -6.28 -10.78 -22.75
N GLU A 67 -6.24 -10.61 -24.07
CA GLU A 67 -5.69 -11.61 -25.00
C GLU A 67 -4.16 -11.76 -24.86
N LEU A 68 -3.47 -10.65 -24.56
CA LEU A 68 -2.04 -10.63 -24.28
C LEU A 68 -1.71 -11.18 -22.89
N THR A 69 -2.67 -11.19 -21.96
CA THR A 69 -2.46 -11.67 -20.60
C THR A 69 -2.36 -13.20 -20.54
N HIS A 70 -1.16 -13.73 -20.30
CA HIS A 70 -0.88 -15.18 -20.42
C HIS A 70 -1.74 -16.01 -19.45
N GLN A 71 -2.30 -17.15 -19.90
CA GLN A 71 -3.38 -17.87 -19.19
C GLN A 71 -3.05 -18.32 -17.76
N ILE A 72 -1.77 -18.60 -17.49
CA ILE A 72 -1.30 -19.06 -16.17
C ILE A 72 -0.88 -17.93 -15.23
N VAL A 73 -0.91 -16.66 -15.67
CA VAL A 73 -0.58 -15.53 -14.79
C VAL A 73 -1.64 -15.40 -13.70
N THR A 74 -1.21 -15.55 -12.47
CA THR A 74 -2.01 -15.32 -11.26
C THR A 74 -1.72 -13.93 -10.70
N ASP A 75 -2.78 -13.12 -10.56
CA ASP A 75 -2.72 -11.85 -9.84
C ASP A 75 -3.30 -12.04 -8.43
N ARG A 76 -2.95 -11.16 -7.48
CA ARG A 76 -3.44 -11.22 -6.09
C ARG A 76 -4.97 -11.31 -5.97
N GLU A 77 -5.72 -10.73 -6.89
CA GLU A 77 -7.19 -10.85 -6.90
C GLU A 77 -7.68 -12.22 -7.38
N MET A 78 -6.94 -12.92 -8.25
CA MET A 78 -7.20 -14.33 -8.50
C MET A 78 -7.02 -15.14 -7.22
N GLU A 79 -5.96 -14.86 -6.47
CA GLU A 79 -5.67 -15.54 -5.20
C GLU A 79 -6.72 -15.24 -4.12
N LYS A 80 -7.14 -13.96 -3.98
CA LYS A 80 -8.08 -13.52 -2.94
C LYS A 80 -9.55 -13.76 -3.29
N LEU A 81 -9.95 -13.56 -4.55
CA LEU A 81 -11.36 -13.49 -4.97
C LEU A 81 -11.72 -14.55 -6.02
N GLY A 82 -10.75 -15.36 -6.48
CA GLY A 82 -10.97 -16.35 -7.53
C GLY A 82 -11.31 -15.76 -8.89
N LYS A 83 -11.06 -14.45 -9.09
CA LYS A 83 -11.39 -13.71 -10.32
C LYS A 83 -10.19 -12.93 -10.83
N ARG A 84 -10.01 -12.94 -12.15
CA ARG A 84 -8.89 -12.27 -12.80
C ARG A 84 -9.20 -10.80 -12.95
N LYS A 85 -8.22 -9.95 -12.64
CA LYS A 85 -8.30 -8.55 -13.09
C LYS A 85 -8.37 -8.53 -14.61
N SER A 86 -9.23 -7.66 -15.12
CA SER A 86 -9.19 -7.27 -16.52
C SER A 86 -7.87 -6.55 -16.83
N GLY A 87 -7.39 -6.74 -18.06
CA GLY A 87 -6.22 -6.09 -18.64
C GLY A 87 -4.93 -6.87 -18.44
N PHE A 88 -3.81 -6.14 -18.42
CA PHE A 88 -2.47 -6.67 -18.46
C PHE A 88 -1.63 -6.10 -17.32
N ASN A 89 -0.99 -6.98 -16.53
CA ASN A 89 -0.19 -6.60 -15.37
C ASN A 89 1.27 -7.02 -15.54
N THR A 90 2.15 -6.07 -15.86
CA THR A 90 3.57 -6.34 -16.16
C THR A 90 4.32 -7.02 -15.03
N THR A 91 4.17 -6.56 -13.77
CA THR A 91 4.85 -7.19 -12.61
C THR A 91 4.45 -8.65 -12.46
N SER A 92 3.17 -8.99 -12.62
CA SER A 92 2.73 -10.40 -12.55
C SER A 92 3.31 -11.26 -13.69
N HIS A 93 3.49 -10.70 -14.88
CA HIS A 93 4.13 -11.42 -15.99
C HIS A 93 5.63 -11.60 -15.74
N LEU A 94 6.31 -10.62 -15.15
CA LEU A 94 7.71 -10.74 -14.74
C LEU A 94 7.90 -11.79 -13.64
N ILE A 95 7.00 -11.87 -12.66
CA ILE A 95 6.98 -12.95 -11.67
C ILE A 95 6.81 -14.31 -12.38
N LEU A 96 5.88 -14.40 -13.34
CA LEU A 96 5.72 -15.64 -14.11
C LEU A 96 6.99 -16.01 -14.89
N ILE A 97 7.67 -15.05 -15.51
CA ILE A 97 8.96 -15.30 -16.18
C ILE A 97 9.95 -15.91 -15.19
N ALA A 98 10.10 -15.33 -14.00
CA ALA A 98 10.99 -15.84 -12.98
C ALA A 98 10.64 -17.27 -12.56
N ASP A 99 9.36 -17.56 -12.31
CA ASP A 99 8.89 -18.89 -11.92
C ASP A 99 9.15 -19.91 -13.05
N ARG A 100 8.89 -19.55 -14.32
CA ARG A 100 9.17 -20.43 -15.47
C ARG A 100 10.66 -20.68 -15.65
N LEU A 101 11.50 -19.67 -15.47
CA LEU A 101 12.96 -19.82 -15.50
C LEU A 101 13.42 -20.78 -14.40
N GLN A 102 12.92 -20.64 -13.18
CA GLN A 102 13.23 -21.55 -12.07
C GLN A 102 12.85 -23.01 -12.37
N GLU A 103 11.76 -23.24 -13.11
CA GLU A 103 11.32 -24.56 -13.57
C GLU A 103 12.09 -25.08 -14.80
N GLY A 104 12.95 -24.26 -15.42
CA GLY A 104 13.67 -24.59 -16.65
C GLY A 104 12.83 -24.44 -17.93
N ASP A 105 11.65 -23.85 -17.86
CA ASP A 105 10.78 -23.59 -19.01
C ASP A 105 11.09 -22.23 -19.66
N ILE A 106 12.22 -22.21 -20.36
CA ILE A 106 12.69 -21.05 -21.12
C ILE A 106 11.69 -20.64 -22.22
N SER A 107 10.99 -21.62 -22.80
CA SER A 107 10.07 -21.36 -23.91
C SER A 107 8.87 -20.51 -23.50
N THR A 108 8.29 -20.81 -22.34
CA THR A 108 7.20 -19.99 -21.79
C THR A 108 7.72 -18.65 -21.29
N ALA A 109 8.91 -18.59 -20.71
CA ALA A 109 9.53 -17.32 -20.31
C ALA A 109 9.68 -16.34 -21.49
N TRP A 110 10.13 -16.81 -22.65
CA TRP A 110 10.18 -16.02 -23.88
C TRP A 110 8.80 -15.57 -24.35
N LEU A 111 7.84 -16.49 -24.41
CA LEU A 111 6.47 -16.16 -24.81
C LEU A 111 5.85 -15.06 -23.94
N VAL A 112 6.12 -15.11 -22.63
CA VAL A 112 5.63 -14.11 -21.68
C VAL A 112 6.36 -12.78 -21.85
N LEU A 113 7.65 -12.79 -22.15
CA LEU A 113 8.42 -11.58 -22.43
C LEU A 113 7.94 -10.87 -23.70
N ASP A 114 7.69 -11.63 -24.79
CA ASP A 114 7.14 -11.09 -26.03
C ASP A 114 5.79 -10.39 -25.79
N ARG A 115 4.94 -10.96 -24.92
CA ARG A 115 3.66 -10.36 -24.53
C ARG A 115 3.83 -9.06 -23.74
N ILE A 116 4.83 -8.98 -22.86
CA ILE A 116 5.15 -7.73 -22.14
C ILE A 116 5.59 -6.66 -23.15
N GLU A 117 6.46 -7.02 -24.09
CA GLU A 117 6.93 -6.11 -25.13
C GLU A 117 5.77 -5.61 -26.00
N GLU A 118 4.95 -6.52 -26.54
CA GLU A 118 3.80 -6.21 -27.38
C GLU A 118 2.80 -5.29 -26.65
N CYS A 119 2.39 -5.67 -25.44
CA CYS A 119 1.43 -4.87 -24.66
C CYS A 119 1.98 -3.48 -24.35
N THR A 120 3.27 -3.37 -24.00
CA THR A 120 3.88 -2.08 -23.67
C THR A 120 3.95 -1.18 -24.91
N LYS A 121 4.34 -1.73 -26.06
CA LYS A 121 4.38 -0.99 -27.32
C LYS A 121 2.99 -0.49 -27.75
N GLU A 122 1.96 -1.31 -27.60
CA GLU A 122 0.59 -0.90 -27.91
C GLU A 122 0.11 0.26 -27.02
N ILE A 123 0.32 0.16 -25.70
CA ILE A 123 -0.04 1.22 -24.74
C ILE A 123 0.69 2.53 -25.09
N VAL A 124 2.01 2.44 -25.32
CA VAL A 124 2.84 3.62 -25.61
C VAL A 124 2.45 4.25 -26.95
N ALA A 125 2.21 3.44 -27.98
CA ALA A 125 1.76 3.93 -29.28
C ALA A 125 0.41 4.66 -29.18
N GLU A 126 -0.54 4.10 -28.43
CA GLU A 126 -1.84 4.74 -28.19
C GLU A 126 -1.67 6.12 -27.50
N GLN A 127 -0.78 6.22 -26.51
CA GLN A 127 -0.51 7.48 -25.82
C GLN A 127 0.18 8.52 -26.72
N VAL A 128 1.10 8.10 -27.60
CA VAL A 128 1.73 9.01 -28.58
C VAL A 128 0.69 9.47 -29.62
N ASP A 129 -0.19 8.58 -30.06
CA ASP A 129 -1.23 8.91 -31.03
C ASP A 129 -2.27 9.89 -30.47
N GLN A 130 -2.53 9.85 -29.16
CA GLN A 130 -3.45 10.76 -28.48
C GLN A 130 -2.80 12.10 -28.08
N ASP A 131 -1.47 12.17 -28.01
CA ASP A 131 -0.75 13.36 -27.58
C ASP A 131 -0.62 14.42 -28.72
N PRO A 132 -1.23 15.61 -28.57
CA PRO A 132 -1.11 16.70 -29.54
C PRO A 132 0.23 17.44 -29.47
N SER A 133 1.01 17.28 -28.39
CA SER A 133 2.33 17.90 -28.23
C SER A 133 3.43 17.19 -29.03
N ILE A 134 3.17 15.97 -29.52
CA ILE A 134 4.11 15.20 -30.35
C ILE A 134 3.74 15.36 -31.82
N ALA A 135 4.58 16.07 -32.58
CA ALA A 135 4.34 16.33 -33.99
C ALA A 135 4.61 15.10 -34.89
N GLU A 136 5.80 14.49 -34.76
CA GLU A 136 6.25 13.37 -35.59
C GLU A 136 5.94 12.03 -34.92
N LYS A 137 4.66 11.64 -34.91
CA LYS A 137 4.15 10.46 -34.18
C LYS A 137 4.87 9.16 -34.55
N SER A 138 5.10 8.93 -35.85
CA SER A 138 5.76 7.70 -36.31
C SER A 138 7.21 7.59 -35.86
N GLU A 139 7.94 8.71 -35.81
CA GLU A 139 9.32 8.74 -35.30
C GLU A 139 9.34 8.57 -33.78
N ALA A 140 8.45 9.25 -33.06
CA ALA A 140 8.28 9.10 -31.61
C ALA A 140 7.98 7.65 -31.19
N ILE A 141 7.04 6.98 -31.88
CA ILE A 141 6.73 5.56 -31.64
C ILE A 141 7.96 4.69 -31.92
N HIS A 142 8.72 4.98 -32.98
CA HIS A 142 9.94 4.24 -33.30
C HIS A 142 10.99 4.36 -32.20
N ASP A 143 11.27 5.58 -31.73
CA ASP A 143 12.24 5.84 -30.66
C ASP A 143 11.85 5.19 -29.33
N LEU A 144 10.56 5.22 -29.00
CA LEU A 144 10.05 4.55 -27.80
C LEU A 144 10.12 3.03 -27.93
N ASN A 145 9.84 2.47 -29.11
CA ASN A 145 10.00 1.04 -29.36
C ASN A 145 11.46 0.57 -29.23
N ILE A 146 12.42 1.39 -29.68
CA ILE A 146 13.85 1.13 -29.45
C ILE A 146 14.15 1.15 -27.95
N THR A 147 13.65 2.16 -27.22
CA THR A 147 13.84 2.26 -25.77
C THR A 147 13.29 1.04 -25.04
N ILE A 148 12.10 0.56 -25.42
CA ILE A 148 11.48 -0.64 -24.87
C ILE A 148 12.36 -1.86 -25.14
N ALA A 149 12.82 -2.05 -26.38
CA ALA A 149 13.66 -3.17 -26.76
C ALA A 149 15.00 -3.15 -26.00
N ASP A 150 15.65 -1.99 -25.90
CA ASP A 150 16.95 -1.83 -25.22
C ASP A 150 16.89 -2.26 -23.74
N VAL A 151 15.79 -1.95 -23.04
CA VAL A 151 15.59 -2.38 -21.64
C VAL A 151 15.31 -3.88 -21.56
N LEU A 152 14.43 -4.40 -22.41
CA LEU A 152 14.08 -5.82 -22.38
C LEU A 152 15.22 -6.73 -22.84
N ASP A 153 16.11 -6.26 -23.70
CA ASP A 153 17.33 -6.94 -24.15
C ASP A 153 18.25 -7.33 -22.97
N GLU A 154 18.23 -6.57 -21.87
CA GLU A 154 18.97 -6.92 -20.66
C GLU A 154 18.38 -8.17 -19.99
N LEU A 155 17.06 -8.22 -19.83
CA LEU A 155 16.37 -9.40 -19.31
C LEU A 155 16.55 -10.61 -20.25
N GLN A 156 16.52 -10.40 -21.57
CA GLN A 156 16.78 -11.44 -22.57
C GLN A 156 18.16 -12.09 -22.38
N LYS A 157 19.21 -11.28 -22.16
CA LYS A 157 20.57 -11.81 -21.90
C LYS A 157 20.59 -12.73 -20.69
N HIS A 158 19.82 -12.41 -19.65
CA HIS A 158 19.70 -13.25 -18.47
C HIS A 158 18.91 -14.54 -18.71
N ILE A 159 17.85 -14.48 -19.53
CA ILE A 159 17.08 -15.67 -19.97
C ILE A 159 17.96 -16.65 -20.76
N ILE A 160 18.86 -16.14 -21.60
CA ILE A 160 19.75 -16.96 -22.45
C ILE A 160 20.92 -17.55 -21.65
N SER A 161 21.37 -16.87 -20.59
CA SER A 161 22.51 -17.33 -19.80
C SER A 161 22.21 -18.66 -19.09
N ASP A 162 23.20 -19.55 -18.98
CA ASP A 162 23.11 -20.87 -18.30
C ASP A 162 22.77 -20.79 -16.78
N ASN A 163 22.33 -19.64 -16.27
CA ASN A 163 21.95 -19.38 -14.88
C ASN A 163 20.49 -19.72 -14.55
N ILE A 164 19.80 -20.43 -15.45
CA ILE A 164 18.36 -20.77 -15.38
C ILE A 164 17.96 -21.47 -14.06
N GLY A 165 18.87 -22.17 -13.39
CA GLY A 165 18.62 -22.83 -12.09
C GLY A 165 18.83 -21.97 -10.83
N LYS A 166 19.09 -20.66 -10.95
CA LYS A 166 19.51 -19.79 -9.82
C LYS A 166 18.57 -18.63 -9.52
N VAL A 167 17.32 -18.71 -9.97
CA VAL A 167 16.29 -17.74 -9.55
C VAL A 167 16.03 -17.93 -8.05
N ARG A 168 16.15 -16.85 -7.27
CA ARG A 168 15.82 -16.81 -5.84
C ARG A 168 14.68 -15.83 -5.62
N SER A 169 13.73 -16.20 -4.77
CA SER A 169 12.70 -15.29 -4.28
C SER A 169 13.19 -14.64 -2.98
N VAL A 170 13.03 -13.32 -2.88
CA VAL A 170 13.31 -12.55 -1.65
C VAL A 170 12.09 -11.67 -1.39
N GLY A 171 11.17 -12.18 -0.58
CA GLY A 171 9.83 -11.63 -0.43
C GLY A 171 9.08 -11.64 -1.76
N GLU A 172 8.63 -10.45 -2.19
CA GLU A 172 7.94 -10.26 -3.47
C GLU A 172 8.91 -10.11 -4.66
N ASP A 173 10.22 -9.96 -4.41
CA ASP A 173 11.21 -9.81 -5.46
C ASP A 173 11.65 -11.18 -6.03
N ARG A 174 12.07 -11.18 -7.30
CA ARG A 174 12.61 -12.34 -8.01
C ARG A 174 13.96 -11.99 -8.59
N LEU A 175 15.01 -12.59 -8.02
CA LEU A 175 16.40 -12.28 -8.33
C LEU A 175 17.04 -13.41 -9.12
N VAL A 176 17.87 -13.06 -10.12
CA VAL A 176 18.77 -13.97 -10.83
C VAL A 176 20.20 -13.68 -10.39
N GLN A 177 20.94 -14.73 -10.02
CA GLN A 177 22.37 -14.59 -9.74
C GLN A 177 23.14 -14.33 -11.05
N THR A 178 23.93 -13.26 -11.07
CA THR A 178 24.82 -12.87 -12.17
C THR A 178 26.29 -12.99 -11.75
N THR A 179 27.22 -12.76 -12.67
CA THR A 179 28.67 -12.73 -12.35
C THR A 179 29.04 -11.57 -11.42
N ASN A 180 28.24 -10.51 -11.41
CA ASN A 180 28.54 -9.26 -10.70
C ASN A 180 27.55 -9.01 -9.54
N GLY A 181 26.86 -10.03 -9.04
CA GLY A 181 25.87 -9.89 -7.96
C GLY A 181 24.51 -10.46 -8.35
N HIS A 182 23.44 -9.71 -8.08
CA HIS A 182 22.06 -10.14 -8.35
C HIS A 182 21.34 -9.14 -9.24
N PHE A 183 20.51 -9.65 -10.15
CA PHE A 183 19.67 -8.88 -11.05
C PHE A 183 18.19 -9.15 -10.72
N SER A 184 17.38 -8.10 -10.56
CA SER A 184 15.95 -8.27 -10.29
C SER A 184 15.17 -8.40 -11.60
N ILE A 185 14.48 -9.52 -11.78
CA ILE A 185 13.53 -9.70 -12.88
C ILE A 185 12.31 -8.79 -12.68
N THR A 186 11.82 -8.66 -11.44
CA THR A 186 10.62 -7.86 -11.17
C THR A 186 10.87 -6.36 -11.33
N GLY A 187 12.07 -5.88 -10.96
CA GLY A 187 12.49 -4.48 -11.11
C GLY A 187 12.58 -3.99 -12.55
N VAL A 188 12.69 -4.90 -13.53
CA VAL A 188 12.68 -4.56 -14.98
C VAL A 188 11.41 -3.80 -15.36
N GLY A 189 10.28 -4.06 -14.70
CA GLY A 189 9.03 -3.37 -14.98
C GLY A 189 9.12 -1.86 -14.67
N GLU A 190 9.73 -1.51 -13.54
CA GLU A 190 9.97 -0.12 -13.12
C GLU A 190 11.07 0.55 -13.95
N ASP A 191 12.11 -0.18 -14.32
CA ASP A 191 13.15 0.32 -15.22
C ASP A 191 12.61 0.63 -16.61
N LEU A 192 11.75 -0.24 -17.14
CA LEU A 192 11.05 -0.03 -18.40
C LEU A 192 10.17 1.22 -18.32
N ALA A 193 9.38 1.36 -17.25
CA ALA A 193 8.55 2.54 -17.03
C ALA A 193 9.39 3.83 -16.95
N ARG A 194 10.48 3.82 -16.16
CA ARG A 194 11.40 4.96 -16.03
C ARG A 194 11.99 5.37 -17.38
N ALA A 195 12.49 4.41 -18.16
CA ALA A 195 13.09 4.68 -19.48
C ALA A 195 12.06 5.27 -20.47
N ILE A 196 10.85 4.69 -20.51
CA ILE A 196 9.74 5.20 -21.33
C ILE A 196 9.40 6.63 -20.94
N TYR A 197 9.25 6.94 -19.64
CA TYR A 197 8.91 8.30 -19.20
C TYR A 197 9.97 9.32 -19.57
N VAL A 198 11.25 9.00 -19.37
CA VAL A 198 12.36 9.90 -19.73
C VAL A 198 12.35 10.19 -21.23
N GLN A 199 12.17 9.16 -22.06
CA GLN A 199 12.12 9.33 -23.51
C GLN A 199 10.86 10.09 -23.96
N TYR A 200 9.70 9.76 -23.40
CA TYR A 200 8.42 10.40 -23.72
C TYR A 200 8.44 11.91 -23.38
N LEU A 201 8.95 12.28 -22.19
CA LEU A 201 9.10 13.68 -21.80
C LEU A 201 10.06 14.43 -22.73
N ARG A 202 11.16 13.80 -23.15
CA ARG A 202 12.09 14.38 -24.14
C ARG A 202 11.42 14.63 -25.49
N LEU A 203 10.60 13.70 -25.96
CA LEU A 203 9.83 13.86 -27.21
C LEU A 203 8.85 15.05 -27.14
N ARG A 204 8.37 15.40 -25.94
CA ARG A 204 7.59 16.62 -25.67
C ARG A 204 8.42 17.87 -25.43
N ASN A 205 9.74 17.83 -25.65
CA ASN A 205 10.69 18.91 -25.31
C ASN A 205 10.71 19.27 -23.82
N GLN A 206 10.31 18.35 -22.94
CA GLN A 206 10.41 18.50 -21.50
C GLN A 206 11.72 17.86 -21.02
N GLN A 207 12.60 18.67 -20.41
CA GLN A 207 13.85 18.15 -19.87
C GLN A 207 13.55 17.28 -18.64
N ALA A 208 13.89 16.00 -18.74
CA ALA A 208 13.77 15.02 -17.67
C ALA A 208 15.08 14.22 -17.57
N THR A 209 15.53 14.00 -16.35
CA THR A 209 16.74 13.23 -16.07
C THR A 209 16.41 12.03 -15.20
N GLU A 210 17.01 10.89 -15.53
CA GLU A 210 16.82 9.65 -14.79
C GLU A 210 17.61 9.64 -13.47
N VAL A 211 17.02 9.02 -12.45
CA VAL A 211 17.73 8.59 -11.23
C VAL A 211 17.93 7.09 -11.36
N ARG A 212 19.16 6.60 -11.14
CA ARG A 212 19.53 5.19 -11.38
C ARG A 212 20.02 4.51 -10.11
N GLU A 213 19.78 3.22 -10.00
CA GLU A 213 20.22 2.37 -8.88
C GLU A 213 21.67 1.88 -9.00
N GLN A 214 22.62 2.78 -9.32
CA GLN A 214 24.02 2.39 -9.52
C GLN A 214 24.62 1.72 -8.27
N ASP A 215 25.28 0.57 -8.45
CA ASP A 215 26.07 -0.17 -7.46
C ASP A 215 25.33 -0.62 -6.17
N LEU A 216 24.02 -0.43 -6.07
CA LEU A 216 23.24 -0.80 -4.89
C LEU A 216 22.97 -2.30 -4.78
N SER A 217 22.82 -3.01 -5.91
CA SER A 217 22.49 -4.43 -5.90
C SER A 217 23.56 -5.28 -5.22
N VAL A 218 24.84 -4.98 -5.47
CA VAL A 218 25.99 -5.67 -4.85
C VAL A 218 26.06 -5.36 -3.35
N LYS A 219 25.84 -4.10 -2.99
CA LYS A 219 25.90 -3.65 -1.59
C LYS A 219 24.78 -4.25 -0.75
N VAL A 220 23.57 -4.30 -1.30
CA VAL A 220 22.35 -4.71 -0.57
C VAL A 220 22.19 -6.23 -0.54
N PHE A 221 22.37 -6.92 -1.67
CA PHE A 221 22.15 -8.36 -1.74
C PHE A 221 23.38 -9.19 -1.40
N GLY A 222 24.59 -8.62 -1.49
CA GLY A 222 25.84 -9.34 -1.27
C GLY A 222 25.97 -10.60 -2.13
N ASP A 223 26.67 -11.60 -1.59
CA ASP A 223 26.86 -12.91 -2.23
C ASP A 223 25.62 -13.83 -2.11
N GLU A 224 24.87 -13.70 -1.00
CA GLU A 224 23.64 -14.45 -0.75
C GLU A 224 22.52 -13.50 -0.31
N PRO A 225 21.51 -13.27 -1.17
CA PRO A 225 20.38 -12.40 -0.82
C PRO A 225 19.61 -13.01 0.34
N GLN A 226 19.31 -12.20 1.35
CA GLN A 226 18.50 -12.60 2.49
C GLN A 226 17.22 -11.76 2.54
N GLU A 227 16.14 -12.40 2.97
CA GLU A 227 14.96 -11.67 3.40
C GLU A 227 15.26 -11.02 4.75
N PHE A 228 15.04 -9.71 4.82
CA PHE A 228 15.13 -8.98 6.07
C PHE A 228 13.75 -8.95 6.71
N ALA A 229 13.65 -9.30 7.99
CA ALA A 229 12.40 -9.06 8.72
C ALA A 229 12.08 -7.55 8.68
N PRO A 230 10.80 -7.15 8.51
CA PRO A 230 10.43 -5.75 8.32
C PRO A 230 10.94 -4.78 9.41
N ASP A 231 11.08 -5.27 10.63
CA ASP A 231 11.53 -4.50 11.80
C ASP A 231 12.99 -4.86 12.22
N SER A 232 13.77 -5.50 11.34
CA SER A 232 15.16 -5.83 11.64
C SER A 232 16.07 -4.60 11.52
N HIS A 233 17.10 -4.55 12.36
CA HIS A 233 18.13 -3.50 12.26
C HIS A 233 18.84 -3.52 10.90
N GLU A 234 18.97 -4.70 10.29
CA GLU A 234 19.55 -4.87 8.95
C GLU A 234 18.67 -4.21 7.88
N ARG A 235 17.34 -4.32 7.98
CA ARG A 235 16.39 -3.66 7.09
C ARG A 235 16.50 -2.14 7.17
N GLU A 236 16.54 -1.62 8.38
CA GLU A 236 16.72 -0.18 8.65
C GLU A 236 18.03 0.33 8.03
N GLN A 237 19.13 -0.39 8.22
CA GLN A 237 20.43 -0.05 7.64
C GLN A 237 20.40 -0.07 6.10
N VAL A 238 19.72 -1.03 5.48
CA VAL A 238 19.55 -1.08 4.02
C VAL A 238 18.76 0.14 3.52
N LEU A 239 17.69 0.54 4.21
CA LEU A 239 16.90 1.73 3.85
C LEU A 239 17.73 3.02 3.96
N ASP A 240 18.54 3.14 5.01
CA ASP A 240 19.44 4.28 5.21
C ASP A 240 20.50 4.35 4.10
N ASP A 241 21.08 3.20 3.74
CA ASP A 241 22.07 3.09 2.66
C ASP A 241 21.49 3.48 1.29
N VAL A 242 20.28 3.00 0.98
CA VAL A 242 19.56 3.37 -0.24
C VAL A 242 19.23 4.87 -0.25
N THR A 243 18.76 5.41 0.88
CA THR A 243 18.43 6.84 1.01
C THR A 243 19.68 7.72 0.85
N ALA A 244 20.82 7.30 1.40
CA ALA A 244 22.08 8.01 1.28
C ALA A 244 22.58 8.09 -0.17
N GLU A 245 22.42 7.01 -0.94
CA GLU A 245 22.75 6.96 -2.38
C GLU A 245 21.82 7.86 -3.19
N MET A 246 20.50 7.74 -2.96
CA MET A 246 19.50 8.62 -3.58
C MET A 246 19.82 10.09 -3.33
N ARG A 247 20.17 10.45 -2.09
CA ARG A 247 20.54 11.81 -1.71
C ARG A 247 21.75 12.33 -2.48
N GLY A 248 22.77 11.49 -2.66
CA GLY A 248 23.97 11.84 -3.44
C GLY A 248 23.59 12.23 -4.88
N GLN A 249 22.85 11.36 -5.57
CA GLN A 249 22.45 11.60 -6.95
C GLN A 249 21.47 12.78 -7.09
N ILE A 250 20.41 12.82 -6.28
CA ILE A 250 19.38 13.85 -6.33
C ILE A 250 19.97 15.23 -6.01
N GLY A 251 20.94 15.30 -5.09
CA GLY A 251 21.61 16.55 -4.72
C GLY A 251 22.35 17.23 -5.87
N GLU A 252 22.94 16.44 -6.77
CA GLU A 252 23.56 16.96 -7.99
C GLU A 252 22.52 17.28 -9.06
N LEU A 253 21.57 16.36 -9.28
CA LEU A 253 20.60 16.44 -10.38
C LEU A 253 19.57 17.56 -10.19
N LEU A 254 19.09 17.81 -8.97
CA LEU A 254 18.13 18.89 -8.69
C LEU A 254 18.70 20.29 -8.87
N GLN A 255 20.03 20.46 -8.98
CA GLN A 255 20.63 21.78 -9.21
C GLN A 255 20.40 22.27 -10.63
N THR A 256 20.36 21.35 -11.59
CA THR A 256 20.33 21.64 -13.03
C THR A 256 19.05 21.18 -13.71
N ASN A 257 18.23 20.35 -13.05
CA ASN A 257 17.02 19.78 -13.62
C ASN A 257 15.80 20.05 -12.74
N ASP A 258 14.65 20.27 -13.38
CA ASP A 258 13.37 20.45 -12.70
C ASP A 258 12.59 19.15 -12.55
N VAL A 259 12.84 18.15 -13.39
CA VAL A 259 12.13 16.86 -13.40
C VAL A 259 13.13 15.71 -13.34
N LEU A 260 13.04 14.93 -12.26
CA LEU A 260 13.77 13.70 -12.06
C LEU A 260 12.83 12.51 -12.15
N VAL A 261 13.24 11.46 -12.86
CA VAL A 261 12.42 10.25 -13.06
C VAL A 261 13.15 9.06 -12.48
N SER A 262 12.58 8.46 -11.45
CA SER A 262 13.04 7.22 -10.85
C SER A 262 12.06 6.08 -11.08
N GLY A 263 12.58 4.87 -11.15
CA GLY A 263 11.77 3.66 -11.07
C GLY A 263 11.19 3.53 -9.65
N GLY A 264 10.07 2.83 -9.52
CA GLY A 264 9.49 2.53 -8.22
C GLY A 264 10.31 1.50 -7.43
N TYR A 265 11.29 0.84 -8.03
CA TYR A 265 12.05 -0.26 -7.45
C TYR A 265 13.48 0.19 -7.12
N TYR A 266 14.00 -0.30 -5.99
CA TYR A 266 15.41 -0.26 -5.61
C TYR A 266 15.77 -1.58 -4.89
N PRO A 267 17.03 -2.06 -4.98
CA PRO A 267 17.48 -3.26 -4.27
C PRO A 267 17.20 -3.19 -2.76
N GLY A 268 16.63 -4.27 -2.21
CA GLY A 268 16.23 -4.38 -0.80
C GLY A 268 14.94 -3.63 -0.42
N VAL A 269 14.43 -2.74 -1.29
CA VAL A 269 13.11 -2.11 -1.14
C VAL A 269 12.02 -3.00 -1.76
N GLY A 270 12.31 -3.63 -2.90
CA GLY A 270 11.37 -4.45 -3.67
C GLY A 270 10.88 -5.74 -3.00
N SER A 271 11.43 -6.12 -1.84
CA SER A 271 11.03 -7.33 -1.12
C SER A 271 9.61 -7.25 -0.53
N GLU A 272 9.06 -6.05 -0.34
CA GLU A 272 7.72 -5.85 0.22
C GLU A 272 6.76 -5.25 -0.81
N ARG A 273 5.47 -5.62 -0.73
CA ARG A 273 4.44 -5.00 -1.57
C ARG A 273 4.34 -3.50 -1.29
N GLY A 274 4.07 -2.75 -2.36
CA GLY A 274 3.99 -1.30 -2.25
C GLY A 274 5.34 -0.60 -2.24
N TYR A 275 6.40 -1.32 -2.62
CA TYR A 275 7.76 -0.80 -2.70
C TYR A 275 7.87 0.52 -3.49
N SER A 276 7.03 0.78 -4.51
CA SER A 276 7.05 2.08 -5.21
C SER A 276 6.64 3.27 -4.33
N GLU A 277 5.71 3.08 -3.39
CA GLU A 277 5.36 4.11 -2.41
C GLU A 277 6.47 4.27 -1.37
N LEU A 278 7.12 3.17 -0.98
CA LEU A 278 8.29 3.22 -0.09
C LEU A 278 9.46 3.96 -0.77
N THR A 279 9.76 3.66 -2.03
CA THR A 279 10.74 4.38 -2.85
C THR A 279 10.42 5.87 -2.91
N ALA A 280 9.17 6.25 -3.16
CA ALA A 280 8.75 7.65 -3.12
C ALA A 280 8.99 8.29 -1.74
N ALA A 281 8.72 7.57 -0.66
CA ALA A 281 9.02 8.04 0.69
C ALA A 281 10.53 8.26 0.91
N LEU A 282 11.38 7.32 0.50
CA LEU A 282 12.85 7.44 0.62
C LEU A 282 13.40 8.60 -0.22
N LEU A 283 12.90 8.78 -1.45
CA LEU A 283 13.23 9.93 -2.30
C LEU A 283 12.81 11.26 -1.63
N ALA A 284 11.67 11.28 -0.95
CA ALA A 284 11.21 12.45 -0.21
C ALA A 284 12.09 12.75 1.01
N VAL A 285 12.55 11.73 1.73
CA VAL A 285 13.53 11.87 2.82
C VAL A 285 14.84 12.43 2.27
N ALA A 286 15.38 11.82 1.22
CA ALA A 286 16.61 12.27 0.57
C ALA A 286 16.52 13.75 0.13
N ALA A 287 15.42 14.15 -0.51
CA ALA A 287 15.19 15.55 -0.89
C ALA A 287 15.05 16.48 0.33
N LYS A 288 14.39 16.04 1.40
CA LYS A 288 14.25 16.83 2.63
C LYS A 288 15.59 17.04 3.34
N GLU A 289 16.45 16.02 3.38
CA GLU A 289 17.81 16.13 3.93
C GLU A 289 18.69 17.13 3.16
N LEU A 290 18.38 17.38 1.89
CA LEU A 290 18.99 18.42 1.06
C LEU A 290 18.37 19.82 1.31
N ASN A 291 17.69 20.00 2.44
CA ASN A 291 16.99 21.22 2.87
C ASN A 291 15.92 21.71 1.89
N GLN A 292 15.35 20.81 1.07
CA GLN A 292 14.20 21.14 0.23
C GLN A 292 12.91 21.11 1.05
N ARG A 293 11.94 21.98 0.73
CA ARG A 293 10.58 21.85 1.25
C ARG A 293 9.83 20.85 0.38
N VAL A 294 9.63 19.65 0.93
CA VAL A 294 9.12 18.49 0.20
C VAL A 294 7.69 18.15 0.62
N VAL A 295 6.87 17.77 -0.35
CA VAL A 295 5.59 17.08 -0.14
C VAL A 295 5.59 15.78 -0.94
N CYS A 296 5.10 14.70 -0.33
CA CYS A 296 4.93 13.41 -0.99
C CYS A 296 3.50 13.32 -1.56
N LEU A 297 3.38 13.04 -2.85
CA LEU A 297 2.11 12.95 -3.57
C LEU A 297 1.79 11.49 -3.87
N ILE A 298 0.61 11.06 -3.44
CA ILE A 298 0.08 9.73 -3.72
C ILE A 298 -1.20 9.88 -4.53
N GLU A 299 -1.10 9.47 -5.80
CA GLU A 299 -2.20 9.61 -6.75
C GLU A 299 -3.09 8.36 -6.71
N LYS A 300 -4.39 8.58 -6.48
CA LYS A 300 -5.42 7.53 -6.36
C LYS A 300 -6.71 7.98 -7.03
N ASP A 301 -7.61 7.04 -7.32
CA ASP A 301 -8.92 7.35 -7.94
C ASP A 301 -9.80 8.27 -7.05
N TYR A 302 -9.59 8.22 -5.74
CA TYR A 302 -10.29 9.02 -4.75
C TYR A 302 -9.29 9.55 -3.71
N PRO A 303 -9.45 10.79 -3.21
CA PRO A 303 -8.85 11.19 -1.94
C PRO A 303 -9.41 10.34 -0.80
N ILE A 304 -8.86 10.45 0.41
CA ILE A 304 -9.32 9.65 1.54
C ILE A 304 -10.74 10.07 1.92
N ARG A 305 -11.65 9.10 1.94
CA ARG A 305 -13.07 9.26 2.26
C ARG A 305 -13.39 8.64 3.62
N SER A 306 -14.51 9.03 4.21
CA SER A 306 -15.03 8.47 5.47
C SER A 306 -15.45 6.99 5.40
N GLY A 307 -15.35 6.38 4.23
CA GLY A 307 -15.57 4.97 3.96
C GLY A 307 -15.30 4.69 2.48
N ASP A 308 -15.31 3.43 2.04
CA ASP A 308 -15.05 3.09 0.64
C ASP A 308 -16.17 3.63 -0.27
N PRO A 309 -15.90 4.61 -1.16
CA PRO A 309 -16.92 5.22 -2.03
C PRO A 309 -17.49 4.25 -3.08
N ARG A 310 -16.88 3.08 -3.29
CA ARG A 310 -17.37 2.05 -4.21
C ARG A 310 -18.50 1.22 -3.59
N THR A 311 -18.60 1.19 -2.26
CA THR A 311 -19.54 0.34 -1.52
C THR A 311 -20.50 1.14 -0.62
N LEU A 312 -20.09 2.34 -0.20
CA LEU A 312 -20.85 3.24 0.66
C LEU A 312 -21.28 4.50 -0.10
N GLU A 313 -22.54 4.89 0.11
CA GLU A 313 -23.09 6.16 -0.38
C GLU A 313 -22.74 7.31 0.59
N ASN A 314 -22.84 8.56 0.12
CA ASN A 314 -22.64 9.78 0.92
C ASN A 314 -21.30 9.87 1.67
N THR A 315 -20.23 9.25 1.15
CA THR A 315 -18.92 9.32 1.81
C THR A 315 -18.36 10.74 1.78
N LEU A 316 -17.88 11.21 2.93
CA LEU A 316 -17.35 12.54 3.14
C LEU A 316 -15.84 12.57 2.89
N LEU A 317 -15.33 13.68 2.36
CA LEU A 317 -13.90 13.90 2.20
C LEU A 317 -13.23 14.12 3.57
N VAL A 318 -12.21 13.32 3.87
CA VAL A 318 -11.33 13.55 5.01
C VAL A 318 -10.24 14.52 4.56
N LYS A 319 -10.38 15.81 4.88
CA LYS A 319 -9.47 16.85 4.38
C LYS A 319 -8.08 16.81 5.02
N ARG A 320 -8.02 16.44 6.30
CA ARG A 320 -6.79 16.38 7.09
C ARG A 320 -6.81 15.11 7.93
N MET A 321 -5.65 14.46 8.06
CA MET A 321 -5.50 13.24 8.82
C MET A 321 -4.18 13.24 9.57
N LYS A 322 -4.18 12.78 10.81
CA LYS A 322 -2.94 12.57 11.58
C LYS A 322 -2.27 11.28 11.18
N TYR A 323 -0.94 11.21 11.29
CA TYR A 323 -0.23 9.93 11.10
C TYR A 323 -0.75 8.83 12.02
N ALA A 324 -1.06 9.13 13.28
CA ALA A 324 -1.63 8.14 14.20
C ALA A 324 -2.94 7.52 13.67
N LEU A 325 -3.83 8.35 13.12
CA LEU A 325 -5.07 7.89 12.48
C LEU A 325 -4.79 7.15 11.17
N ALA A 326 -3.82 7.63 10.38
CA ALA A 326 -3.40 7.00 9.14
C ALA A 326 -2.82 5.59 9.39
N PHE A 327 -2.07 5.37 10.48
CA PHE A 327 -1.57 4.05 10.86
C PHE A 327 -2.70 3.07 11.21
N GLU A 328 -3.77 3.54 11.85
CA GLU A 328 -4.94 2.70 12.13
C GLU A 328 -5.69 2.33 10.84
N LEU A 329 -5.73 3.22 9.84
CA LEU A 329 -6.43 2.98 8.58
C LEU A 329 -5.61 2.13 7.58
N PHE A 330 -4.34 2.49 7.40
CA PHE A 330 -3.46 1.94 6.37
C PHE A 330 -2.48 0.89 6.90
N GLY A 331 -2.29 0.82 8.21
CA GLY A 331 -1.45 -0.18 8.83
C GLY A 331 -1.94 -1.58 8.51
N ASN A 332 -0.99 -2.46 8.18
CA ASN A 332 -1.28 -3.85 7.83
C ASN A 332 -0.33 -4.84 8.51
N ARG A 333 0.56 -4.37 9.41
CA ARG A 333 1.53 -5.20 10.14
C ARG A 333 0.96 -5.87 11.39
N ILE A 334 0.06 -5.19 12.10
CA ILE A 334 -0.51 -5.70 13.35
C ILE A 334 -2.03 -5.56 13.34
N ALA A 335 -2.58 -4.34 13.50
CA ALA A 335 -4.00 -4.18 13.81
C ALA A 335 -4.79 -3.26 12.89
N GLY A 336 -4.14 -2.54 11.97
CA GLY A 336 -4.82 -1.58 11.12
C GLY A 336 -5.78 -2.22 10.10
N ALA A 337 -6.62 -1.36 9.53
CA ALA A 337 -7.70 -1.76 8.63
C ALA A 337 -7.23 -2.22 7.23
N ASP A 338 -5.93 -2.13 6.91
CA ASP A 338 -5.33 -2.54 5.63
C ASP A 338 -6.04 -1.91 4.41
N SER A 339 -6.37 -0.61 4.49
CA SER A 339 -6.95 0.11 3.36
C SER A 339 -5.90 0.39 2.27
N ASP A 340 -6.23 0.14 1.00
CA ASP A 340 -5.28 0.18 -0.14
C ASP A 340 -4.83 1.60 -0.61
N ALA A 341 -4.99 2.65 0.21
CA ALA A 341 -4.68 4.01 -0.24
C ALA A 341 -3.20 4.38 -0.08
N VAL A 342 -2.56 4.02 1.03
CA VAL A 342 -1.12 4.27 1.27
C VAL A 342 -0.51 3.03 1.89
N HIS A 343 0.63 2.56 1.40
CA HIS A 343 1.32 1.41 1.95
C HIS A 343 1.98 1.74 3.30
N ALA A 344 1.78 0.87 4.30
CA ALA A 344 2.23 1.10 5.67
C ALA A 344 3.73 1.40 5.83
N PRO A 345 4.67 0.70 5.16
CA PRO A 345 6.10 1.03 5.27
C PRO A 345 6.43 2.44 4.77
N ALA A 346 5.78 2.89 3.69
CA ALA A 346 5.95 4.24 3.16
C ALA A 346 5.41 5.29 4.14
N LEU A 347 4.23 5.03 4.71
CA LEU A 347 3.63 5.88 5.74
C LEU A 347 4.54 6.00 6.97
N GLU A 348 5.17 4.90 7.40
CA GLU A 348 6.12 4.89 8.51
C GLU A 348 7.31 5.82 8.26
N VAL A 349 7.98 5.67 7.12
CA VAL A 349 9.10 6.53 6.72
C VAL A 349 8.69 8.01 6.66
N LEU A 350 7.53 8.31 6.06
CA LEU A 350 7.02 9.68 5.95
C LEU A 350 6.66 10.28 7.32
N ALA A 351 6.05 9.50 8.22
CA ALA A 351 5.67 9.91 9.56
C ALA A 351 6.90 10.20 10.44
N LEU A 352 7.87 9.27 10.47
CA LEU A 352 9.11 9.41 11.24
C LEU A 352 9.89 10.66 10.81
N ASN A 353 9.92 10.93 9.51
CA ASN A 353 10.61 12.08 8.95
C ASN A 353 9.74 13.34 8.90
N LYS A 354 8.47 13.32 9.35
CA LYS A 354 7.55 14.46 9.31
C LYS A 354 7.44 15.08 7.91
N ILE A 355 7.17 14.26 6.90
CA ILE A 355 7.00 14.67 5.50
C ILE A 355 5.52 14.63 5.16
N ASP A 356 4.96 15.81 4.88
CA ASP A 356 3.57 15.96 4.49
C ASP A 356 3.22 15.06 3.30
N THR A 357 2.10 14.35 3.41
CA THR A 357 1.62 13.45 2.35
C THR A 357 0.27 13.93 1.86
N VAL A 358 0.14 14.15 0.56
CA VAL A 358 -1.12 14.58 -0.07
C VAL A 358 -1.65 13.44 -0.93
N VAL A 359 -2.85 12.98 -0.60
CA VAL A 359 -3.59 11.94 -1.33
C VAL A 359 -4.73 12.58 -2.09
N PHE A 360 -4.77 12.38 -3.41
CA PHE A 360 -5.76 13.01 -4.27
C PHE A 360 -5.92 12.28 -5.61
N ASN A 361 -6.98 12.66 -6.35
CA ASN A 361 -7.20 12.26 -7.72
C ASN A 361 -6.76 13.39 -8.67
N PRO A 362 -5.71 13.19 -9.49
CA PRO A 362 -5.25 14.22 -10.42
C PRO A 362 -6.21 14.49 -11.58
N ALA A 363 -7.02 13.51 -11.97
CA ALA A 363 -8.01 13.65 -13.04
C ALA A 363 -9.25 14.46 -12.59
N ASP A 364 -9.50 14.55 -11.29
CA ASP A 364 -10.65 15.25 -10.73
C ASP A 364 -10.31 15.95 -9.41
N LEU A 365 -9.64 17.09 -9.53
CA LEU A 365 -9.28 17.94 -8.38
C LEU A 365 -10.52 18.51 -7.66
N ALA A 366 -11.71 18.50 -8.28
CA ALA A 366 -12.94 18.98 -7.63
C ALA A 366 -13.39 18.06 -6.49
N GLN A 367 -12.90 16.81 -6.46
CA GLN A 367 -13.10 15.90 -5.33
C GLN A 367 -12.34 16.31 -4.06
N GLY A 368 -11.38 17.22 -4.18
CA GLY A 368 -10.54 17.71 -3.10
C GLY A 368 -9.34 16.82 -2.79
N THR A 369 -8.59 17.20 -1.76
CA THR A 369 -7.35 16.56 -1.35
C THR A 369 -7.40 16.15 0.13
N THR A 370 -6.66 15.09 0.48
CA THR A 370 -6.39 14.76 1.88
C THR A 370 -4.94 15.05 2.21
N LEU A 371 -4.71 15.86 3.25
CA LEU A 371 -3.39 16.11 3.81
C LEU A 371 -3.15 15.24 5.04
N ILE A 372 -2.19 14.33 4.97
CA ILE A 372 -1.69 13.56 6.11
C ILE A 372 -0.45 14.28 6.65
N GLN A 373 -0.54 14.76 7.89
CA GLN A 373 0.54 15.45 8.58
C GLN A 373 0.34 15.32 10.09
N ASP A 374 1.32 15.72 10.89
CA ASP A 374 1.12 15.88 12.32
C ASP A 374 0.54 17.27 12.63
N PHE A 375 -0.42 17.35 13.55
CA PHE A 375 -1.04 18.62 13.94
C PHE A 375 -1.67 18.54 15.34
N GLU A 376 -1.88 19.68 15.99
CA GLU A 376 -2.50 19.72 17.32
C GLU A 376 -3.98 19.34 17.27
N ASP A 377 -4.52 18.75 18.34
CA ASP A 377 -5.93 18.32 18.39
C ASP A 377 -6.89 19.51 18.49
N GLU A 378 -7.16 20.14 17.34
CA GLU A 378 -8.00 21.33 17.09
C GLU A 378 -9.50 21.07 17.30
N GLY A 379 -9.88 20.40 18.39
CA GLY A 379 -11.28 20.10 18.70
C GLY A 379 -11.90 18.96 17.88
N LEU A 380 -11.16 18.36 16.94
CA LEU A 380 -11.57 17.13 16.25
C LEU A 380 -11.97 16.06 17.27
N SER A 381 -13.14 15.46 17.05
CA SER A 381 -13.70 14.47 17.95
C SER A 381 -14.76 13.65 17.23
N GLY A 382 -14.79 12.35 17.52
CA GLY A 382 -15.75 11.43 16.93
C GLY A 382 -15.15 10.61 15.81
N VAL A 383 -15.98 9.76 15.21
CA VAL A 383 -15.61 8.87 14.12
C VAL A 383 -15.57 9.67 12.82
N GLU A 384 -14.49 9.55 12.08
CA GLU A 384 -14.30 10.19 10.77
C GLU A 384 -14.33 9.16 9.64
N ILE A 385 -13.88 7.93 9.91
CA ILE A 385 -13.76 6.86 8.92
C ILE A 385 -14.33 5.57 9.48
N VAL A 386 -15.10 4.87 8.64
CA VAL A 386 -15.52 3.50 8.87
C VAL A 386 -14.89 2.62 7.81
N ALA A 387 -14.12 1.63 8.26
CA ALA A 387 -13.45 0.66 7.40
C ALA A 387 -13.75 -0.76 7.88
N SER A 388 -13.52 -1.76 7.04
CA SER A 388 -13.67 -3.15 7.42
C SER A 388 -12.61 -4.01 6.77
N ARG A 389 -12.19 -5.03 7.50
CA ARG A 389 -11.21 -6.01 7.04
C ARG A 389 -11.67 -7.41 7.41
N SER A 390 -11.68 -8.30 6.43
CA SER A 390 -11.87 -9.73 6.71
C SER A 390 -10.63 -10.29 7.40
N ILE A 391 -10.85 -11.09 8.43
CA ILE A 391 -9.78 -11.73 9.18
C ILE A 391 -9.84 -13.25 9.01
N PRO A 392 -8.71 -13.94 9.21
CA PRO A 392 -8.72 -15.38 9.45
C PRO A 392 -9.66 -15.79 10.58
N ASP A 393 -9.93 -17.09 10.68
CA ASP A 393 -10.72 -17.65 11.79
C ASP A 393 -10.17 -17.18 13.14
N ALA A 394 -11.05 -16.60 13.97
CA ALA A 394 -10.70 -16.23 15.33
C ALA A 394 -10.62 -17.50 16.20
N ILE A 395 -9.88 -17.46 17.29
CA ILE A 395 -9.79 -18.59 18.23
C ILE A 395 -10.36 -18.18 19.58
N LEU A 396 -11.26 -19.00 20.12
CA LEU A 396 -11.73 -18.90 21.50
C LEU A 396 -11.08 -19.99 22.35
N ILE A 397 -10.34 -19.57 23.36
CA ILE A 397 -9.76 -20.43 24.38
C ILE A 397 -10.61 -20.29 25.63
N SER A 398 -11.01 -21.42 26.22
CA SER A 398 -11.70 -21.47 27.50
C SER A 398 -10.89 -22.27 28.51
N SER A 399 -10.54 -21.66 29.64
CA SER A 399 -9.82 -22.33 30.72
C SER A 399 -9.95 -21.67 32.09
N SER A 400 -10.19 -22.48 33.12
CA SER A 400 -10.14 -22.05 34.52
C SER A 400 -8.71 -21.74 35.01
N LYS A 401 -7.68 -22.14 34.25
CA LYS A 401 -6.26 -21.94 34.59
C LYS A 401 -5.70 -20.61 34.08
N MET A 402 -6.49 -19.84 33.34
CA MET A 402 -6.15 -18.47 32.91
C MET A 402 -5.91 -17.49 34.08
N LEU A 403 -6.41 -17.82 35.28
CA LEU A 403 -6.25 -17.03 36.49
C LEU A 403 -4.81 -16.98 37.03
N GLY A 404 -3.91 -17.82 36.51
CA GLY A 404 -2.50 -17.87 36.91
C GLY A 404 -1.61 -16.88 36.14
N PRO A 405 -0.54 -16.34 36.77
CA PRO A 405 0.44 -15.54 36.05
C PRO A 405 1.12 -16.39 34.96
N GLY A 406 1.27 -15.83 33.76
CA GLY A 406 2.01 -16.45 32.66
C GLY A 406 1.18 -17.12 31.57
N PHE A 407 -0.14 -17.33 31.73
CA PHE A 407 -0.96 -17.96 30.68
C PHE A 407 -0.86 -17.23 29.33
N LEU A 408 -1.02 -15.90 29.34
CA LEU A 408 -0.89 -15.09 28.12
C LEU A 408 0.54 -15.07 27.54
N GLN A 409 1.56 -15.19 28.39
CA GLN A 409 2.95 -15.27 27.95
C GLN A 409 3.20 -16.57 27.17
N GLU A 410 2.65 -17.68 27.65
CA GLU A 410 2.80 -19.00 27.01
C GLU A 410 2.02 -19.04 25.69
N VAL A 411 0.80 -18.49 25.66
CA VAL A 411 0.01 -18.34 24.42
C VAL A 411 0.75 -17.48 23.41
N GLY A 412 1.21 -16.29 23.82
CA GLY A 412 1.96 -15.39 22.93
C GLY A 412 3.29 -15.98 22.48
N GLY A 413 3.99 -16.72 23.34
CA GLY A 413 5.23 -17.41 23.01
C GLY A 413 5.01 -18.48 21.94
N TRP A 414 3.96 -19.30 22.07
CA TRP A 414 3.63 -20.31 21.08
C TRP A 414 3.35 -19.71 19.70
N PHE A 415 2.49 -18.68 19.63
CA PHE A 415 2.18 -18.04 18.35
C PHE A 415 3.38 -17.32 17.75
N LYS A 416 4.27 -16.73 18.57
CA LYS A 416 5.55 -16.17 18.11
C LYS A 416 6.43 -17.25 17.47
N ASP A 417 6.55 -18.41 18.10
CA ASP A 417 7.39 -19.51 17.58
C ASP A 417 6.82 -20.07 16.26
N CYS A 418 5.53 -19.87 16.01
CA CYS A 418 4.86 -20.19 14.73
C CYS A 418 4.85 -19.03 13.72
N ASP A 419 5.46 -17.89 14.03
CA ASP A 419 5.42 -16.65 13.21
C ASP A 419 3.99 -16.14 12.92
N ILE A 420 3.08 -16.31 13.88
CA ILE A 420 1.68 -15.88 13.79
C ILE A 420 1.47 -14.63 14.64
N SER A 421 1.06 -13.55 13.99
CA SER A 421 0.79 -12.27 14.65
C SER A 421 -0.63 -12.21 15.21
N ILE A 422 -0.74 -12.11 16.54
CA ILE A 422 -2.00 -11.86 17.26
C ILE A 422 -2.35 -10.38 17.21
N VAL A 423 -3.62 -10.06 16.94
CA VAL A 423 -4.12 -8.69 16.77
C VAL A 423 -4.91 -8.21 17.97
N HIS A 424 -6.05 -8.84 18.23
CA HIS A 424 -6.94 -8.48 19.33
C HIS A 424 -7.06 -9.64 20.31
N THR A 425 -7.02 -9.31 21.61
CA THR A 425 -6.98 -10.26 22.72
C THR A 425 -7.98 -9.93 23.83
N PRO A 426 -9.31 -9.85 23.56
CA PRO A 426 -10.28 -9.66 24.64
C PRO A 426 -10.22 -10.85 25.62
N THR A 427 -10.22 -10.52 26.91
CA THR A 427 -10.12 -11.52 27.98
C THR A 427 -11.32 -11.43 28.93
N SER A 428 -11.69 -12.57 29.48
CA SER A 428 -12.48 -12.70 30.71
C SER A 428 -11.68 -13.52 31.73
N GLU A 429 -12.26 -13.80 32.90
CA GLU A 429 -11.62 -14.66 33.90
C GLU A 429 -11.32 -16.08 33.39
N ILE A 430 -12.11 -16.58 32.44
CA ILE A 430 -12.03 -17.97 31.96
C ILE A 430 -12.00 -18.12 30.44
N THR A 431 -12.02 -17.01 29.68
CA THR A 431 -11.98 -17.04 28.22
C THR A 431 -11.01 -16.03 27.64
N LEU A 432 -10.32 -16.42 26.57
CA LEU A 432 -9.45 -15.56 25.76
C LEU A 432 -9.89 -15.72 24.30
N SER A 433 -10.24 -14.62 23.63
CA SER A 433 -10.44 -14.66 22.18
C SER A 433 -9.23 -14.05 21.49
N LEU A 434 -8.80 -14.63 20.38
CA LEU A 434 -7.66 -14.21 19.59
C LEU A 434 -8.10 -13.97 18.15
N THR A 435 -7.62 -12.90 17.54
CA THR A 435 -7.72 -12.62 16.11
C THR A 435 -6.32 -12.46 15.53
N PHE A 436 -6.15 -12.68 14.23
CA PHE A 436 -4.84 -12.78 13.58
C PHE A 436 -4.74 -11.85 12.36
N ASN A 437 -3.53 -11.37 12.07
CA ASN A 437 -3.27 -10.40 11.01
C ASN A 437 -2.89 -11.07 9.69
N ASN A 438 -1.83 -11.88 9.75
CA ASN A 438 -1.22 -12.57 8.62
C ASN A 438 -1.05 -14.04 9.01
N GLY A 439 -1.63 -14.93 8.22
CA GLY A 439 -1.68 -16.36 8.52
C GLY A 439 -2.89 -16.74 9.38
N GLN A 440 -3.67 -17.68 8.88
CA GLN A 440 -4.58 -18.45 9.71
C GLN A 440 -3.76 -19.59 10.30
N PRO A 441 -3.79 -19.84 11.63
CA PRO A 441 -3.31 -21.12 12.12
C PRO A 441 -4.14 -22.21 11.45
N ASP A 442 -3.48 -23.09 10.70
CA ASP A 442 -4.18 -24.18 10.02
C ASP A 442 -4.76 -25.18 11.05
N ALA A 443 -5.55 -26.14 10.56
CA ALA A 443 -6.21 -27.10 11.45
C ALA A 443 -5.21 -27.93 12.28
N ASP A 444 -4.03 -28.21 11.73
CA ASP A 444 -2.99 -28.98 12.41
C ASP A 444 -2.31 -28.13 13.48
N GLN A 445 -1.97 -26.87 13.17
CA GLN A 445 -1.44 -25.89 14.11
C GLN A 445 -2.39 -25.62 15.28
N ILE A 446 -3.70 -25.52 15.04
CA ILE A 446 -4.71 -25.39 16.10
C ILE A 446 -4.72 -26.63 17.01
N ALA A 447 -4.65 -27.83 16.43
CA ALA A 447 -4.62 -29.07 17.19
C ALA A 447 -3.33 -29.22 18.01
N GLU A 448 -2.19 -28.79 17.46
CA GLU A 448 -0.91 -28.74 18.14
C GLU A 448 -0.93 -27.73 19.30
N PHE A 449 -1.51 -26.55 19.09
CA PHE A 449 -1.68 -25.53 20.11
C PHE A 449 -2.58 -26.02 21.25
N GLU A 450 -3.71 -26.65 20.93
CA GLU A 450 -4.58 -27.26 21.95
C GLU A 450 -3.81 -28.32 22.74
N THR A 451 -3.10 -29.22 22.06
CA THR A 451 -2.26 -30.24 22.70
C THR A 451 -1.17 -29.64 23.60
N PHE A 452 -0.56 -28.53 23.19
CA PHE A 452 0.42 -27.78 23.98
C PHE A 452 -0.20 -27.27 25.30
N LEU A 453 -1.37 -26.63 25.22
CA LEU A 453 -2.09 -26.15 26.39
C LEU A 453 -2.57 -27.29 27.29
N GLU A 454 -3.10 -28.38 26.72
CA GLU A 454 -3.54 -29.57 27.46
C GLU A 454 -2.40 -30.20 28.27
N LYS A 455 -1.20 -30.32 27.67
CA LYS A 455 -0.01 -30.84 28.37
C LYS A 455 0.42 -29.95 29.53
N ARG A 456 0.26 -28.63 29.40
CA ARG A 456 0.71 -27.64 30.38
C ARG A 456 -0.28 -27.48 31.54
N TYR A 457 -1.57 -27.51 31.24
CA TYR A 457 -2.63 -27.11 32.18
C TYR A 457 -3.67 -28.20 32.50
N GLY A 458 -3.56 -29.38 31.86
CA GLY A 458 -4.49 -30.49 32.00
C GLY A 458 -5.62 -30.42 30.98
N LYS A 459 -5.89 -31.55 30.30
CA LYS A 459 -6.87 -31.67 29.22
C LYS A 459 -8.28 -31.27 29.64
N GLU A 460 -8.66 -31.59 30.87
CA GLU A 460 -9.98 -31.27 31.42
C GLU A 460 -10.20 -29.77 31.67
N ASN A 461 -9.15 -28.95 31.59
CA ASN A 461 -9.19 -27.53 31.88
C ASN A 461 -9.07 -26.63 30.64
N ILE A 462 -8.91 -27.20 29.44
CA ILE A 462 -8.67 -26.45 28.20
C ILE A 462 -9.73 -26.82 27.16
N SER A 463 -10.23 -25.82 26.46
CA SER A 463 -10.95 -26.01 25.19
C SER A 463 -10.52 -24.90 24.23
N VAL A 464 -10.12 -25.29 23.02
CA VAL A 464 -9.79 -24.37 21.93
C VAL A 464 -10.84 -24.53 20.84
N LYS A 465 -11.45 -23.43 20.38
CA LYS A 465 -12.47 -23.46 19.33
C LYS A 465 -12.20 -22.42 18.26
N PRO A 466 -12.08 -22.81 16.97
CA PRO A 466 -12.08 -21.86 15.88
C PRO A 466 -13.47 -21.24 15.70
N ILE A 467 -13.49 -19.96 15.39
CA ILE A 467 -14.67 -19.16 15.10
C ILE A 467 -14.49 -18.63 13.68
N PRO A 468 -15.09 -19.30 12.69
CA PRO A 468 -14.83 -18.97 11.31
C PRO A 468 -15.61 -17.75 10.82
N ARG A 469 -15.20 -17.23 9.66
CA ARG A 469 -15.92 -16.22 8.86
C ARG A 469 -16.20 -14.92 9.62
N GLN A 470 -15.15 -14.39 10.24
CA GLN A 470 -15.20 -13.14 10.98
C GLN A 470 -14.55 -12.01 10.17
N SER A 471 -15.09 -10.82 10.37
CA SER A 471 -14.51 -9.58 9.89
C SER A 471 -14.43 -8.59 11.04
N ILE A 472 -13.47 -7.67 10.97
CA ILE A 472 -13.33 -6.57 11.90
C ILE A 472 -13.78 -5.29 11.20
N VAL A 473 -14.69 -4.57 11.85
CA VAL A 473 -15.14 -3.24 11.46
C VAL A 473 -14.48 -2.22 12.37
N TYR A 474 -13.86 -1.23 11.75
CA TYR A 474 -13.07 -0.17 12.38
C TYR A 474 -13.86 1.14 12.31
N CYS A 475 -14.07 1.76 13.47
CA CYS A 475 -14.49 3.15 13.59
C CYS A 475 -13.26 3.97 13.99
N LEU A 476 -12.73 4.75 13.05
CA LEU A 476 -11.50 5.49 13.19
C LEU A 476 -11.78 6.99 13.27
N GLY A 477 -11.04 7.71 14.09
CA GLY A 477 -11.20 9.17 14.22
C GLY A 477 -10.32 9.78 15.30
N ASN A 478 -10.85 10.77 16.01
CA ASN A 478 -10.11 11.48 17.06
C ASN A 478 -10.92 11.53 18.36
N LYS A 479 -10.22 11.48 19.52
CA LYS A 479 -10.81 11.57 20.86
C LYS A 479 -11.98 10.61 21.08
N LEU A 480 -11.88 9.38 20.57
CA LEU A 480 -13.00 8.42 20.55
C LEU A 480 -13.46 7.96 21.93
N LYS A 481 -12.68 8.17 23.01
CA LYS A 481 -13.00 7.78 24.39
C LYS A 481 -14.29 8.36 24.98
N LYS A 482 -14.92 9.32 24.30
CA LYS A 482 -16.22 9.87 24.73
C LYS A 482 -17.27 8.78 24.72
N THR A 483 -18.07 8.70 25.78
CA THR A 483 -19.18 7.74 25.90
C THR A 483 -20.18 7.86 24.75
N ASP A 484 -20.37 9.07 24.22
CA ASP A 484 -21.23 9.33 23.07
C ASP A 484 -20.83 8.52 21.83
N THR A 485 -19.53 8.37 21.56
CA THR A 485 -19.02 7.63 20.40
C THR A 485 -19.39 6.15 20.47
N LEU A 486 -19.23 5.52 21.65
CA LEU A 486 -19.58 4.12 21.84
C LEU A 486 -21.09 3.90 21.81
N LEU A 487 -21.87 4.85 22.36
CA LEU A 487 -23.32 4.81 22.32
C LEU A 487 -23.84 4.87 20.87
N ARG A 488 -23.28 5.76 20.04
CA ARG A 488 -23.59 5.84 18.59
C ARG A 488 -23.30 4.52 17.88
N ALA A 489 -22.14 3.91 18.14
CA ALA A 489 -21.83 2.61 17.58
C ALA A 489 -22.86 1.54 18.02
N GLY A 490 -23.24 1.52 19.30
CA GLY A 490 -24.29 0.61 19.81
C GLY A 490 -25.66 0.82 19.15
N ILE A 491 -26.06 2.07 18.92
CA ILE A 491 -27.29 2.41 18.18
C ILE A 491 -27.19 1.91 16.74
N ALA A 492 -26.04 2.06 16.09
CA ALA A 492 -25.81 1.56 14.74
C ALA A 492 -25.94 0.03 14.67
N PHE A 493 -25.29 -0.71 15.58
CA PHE A 493 -25.43 -2.17 15.65
C PHE A 493 -26.88 -2.61 15.86
N ARG A 494 -27.58 -1.97 16.80
CA ARG A 494 -28.98 -2.28 17.06
C ARG A 494 -29.86 -2.02 15.85
N SER A 495 -29.65 -0.90 15.16
CA SER A 495 -30.44 -0.48 13.99
C SER A 495 -30.14 -1.35 12.76
N ALA A 496 -28.90 -1.87 12.64
CA ALA A 496 -28.54 -2.84 11.62
C ALA A 496 -29.08 -4.26 11.91
N GLY A 497 -29.58 -4.53 13.12
CA GLY A 497 -29.95 -5.87 13.56
C GLY A 497 -28.76 -6.82 13.60
N VAL A 498 -27.59 -6.32 14.01
CA VAL A 498 -26.33 -7.08 14.09
C VAL A 498 -25.87 -7.13 15.54
N GLU A 499 -25.46 -8.33 15.97
CA GLU A 499 -24.75 -8.53 17.23
C GLU A 499 -23.25 -8.67 16.94
N PHE A 500 -22.43 -7.79 17.52
CA PHE A 500 -20.98 -7.96 17.45
C PHE A 500 -20.52 -9.01 18.47
N ARG A 501 -19.47 -9.77 18.12
CA ARG A 501 -18.93 -10.85 18.97
C ARG A 501 -17.82 -10.37 19.90
N MET A 502 -17.05 -9.41 19.43
CA MET A 502 -15.95 -8.77 20.15
C MET A 502 -16.00 -7.28 19.87
N GLY A 503 -15.71 -6.47 20.89
CA GLY A 503 -15.49 -5.03 20.74
C GLY A 503 -14.29 -4.62 21.57
N SER A 504 -13.47 -3.70 21.04
CA SER A 504 -12.39 -3.08 21.81
C SER A 504 -12.36 -1.58 21.59
N GLN A 505 -12.26 -0.86 22.71
CA GLN A 505 -11.96 0.56 22.78
C GLN A 505 -10.83 0.70 23.80
N GLY A 506 -9.60 0.80 23.30
CA GLY A 506 -8.41 0.87 24.15
C GLY A 506 -8.17 2.25 24.75
N TYR A 507 -6.99 2.43 25.35
CA TYR A 507 -6.50 3.76 25.74
C TYR A 507 -6.03 4.62 24.56
N GLY A 508 -5.90 4.03 23.36
CA GLY A 508 -5.77 4.78 22.12
C GLY A 508 -7.02 5.61 21.85
N GLU A 509 -6.87 6.79 21.26
CA GLU A 509 -7.98 7.71 21.02
C GLU A 509 -8.45 7.72 19.56
N ASN A 510 -7.91 6.82 18.74
CA ASN A 510 -8.07 6.86 17.29
C ASN A 510 -8.86 5.69 16.68
N ALA A 511 -9.06 4.59 17.42
CA ALA A 511 -9.77 3.43 16.91
C ALA A 511 -10.75 2.82 17.92
N MET A 512 -11.93 2.44 17.44
CA MET A 512 -12.81 1.45 18.07
C MET A 512 -13.02 0.32 17.05
N VAL A 513 -12.93 -0.91 17.51
CA VAL A 513 -12.97 -2.09 16.63
C VAL A 513 -14.03 -3.06 17.10
N PHE A 514 -14.73 -3.67 16.15
CA PHE A 514 -15.80 -4.63 16.42
C PHE A 514 -15.68 -5.82 15.48
N SER A 515 -15.77 -7.03 16.00
CA SER A 515 -15.86 -8.25 15.19
C SER A 515 -17.30 -8.61 14.91
N VAL A 516 -17.59 -8.90 13.65
CA VAL A 516 -18.89 -9.33 13.12
C VAL A 516 -18.71 -10.52 12.19
N ASP A 517 -19.80 -11.23 11.93
CA ASP A 517 -19.82 -12.24 10.87
C ASP A 517 -19.64 -11.58 9.50
N ASP A 518 -18.92 -12.25 8.58
CA ASP A 518 -18.65 -11.71 7.23
C ASP A 518 -19.93 -11.29 6.48
N ALA A 519 -21.01 -12.04 6.67
CA ALA A 519 -22.32 -11.77 6.06
C ALA A 519 -22.94 -10.44 6.55
N ASP A 520 -22.47 -9.92 7.68
CA ASP A 520 -23.02 -8.77 8.35
C ASP A 520 -22.18 -7.49 8.15
N VAL A 521 -21.01 -7.60 7.51
CA VAL A 521 -20.08 -6.47 7.30
C VAL A 521 -20.76 -5.31 6.59
N GLU A 522 -21.41 -5.56 5.44
CA GLU A 522 -21.97 -4.51 4.59
C GLU A 522 -23.04 -3.68 5.32
N LYS A 523 -23.99 -4.35 6.00
CA LYS A 523 -25.02 -3.64 6.78
C LYS A 523 -24.44 -2.92 7.99
N THR A 524 -23.40 -3.48 8.60
CA THR A 524 -22.73 -2.90 9.77
C THR A 524 -21.97 -1.64 9.38
N THR A 525 -21.14 -1.68 8.34
CA THR A 525 -20.36 -0.52 7.88
C THR A 525 -21.27 0.59 7.40
N LYS A 526 -22.34 0.28 6.65
CA LYS A 526 -23.35 1.26 6.23
C LYS A 526 -24.01 1.96 7.41
N MET A 527 -24.44 1.21 8.42
CA MET A 527 -25.14 1.81 9.56
C MET A 527 -24.19 2.58 10.48
N LEU A 528 -22.96 2.09 10.70
CA LEU A 528 -21.94 2.82 11.45
C LEU A 528 -21.56 4.12 10.74
N HIS A 529 -21.38 4.10 9.41
CA HIS A 529 -21.12 5.31 8.63
C HIS A 529 -22.26 6.32 8.80
N LYS A 530 -23.50 5.86 8.65
CA LYS A 530 -24.67 6.73 8.78
C LYS A 530 -24.79 7.37 10.16
N VAL A 531 -24.69 6.59 11.23
CA VAL A 531 -24.91 7.08 12.60
C VAL A 531 -23.71 7.85 13.15
N CYS A 532 -22.49 7.38 12.88
CA CYS A 532 -21.28 7.92 13.47
C CYS A 532 -20.64 9.02 12.63
N VAL A 533 -20.88 9.07 11.31
CA VAL A 533 -20.30 10.06 10.39
C VAL A 533 -21.39 10.99 9.84
N GLU A 534 -22.39 10.49 9.13
CA GLU A 534 -23.40 11.35 8.48
C GLU A 534 -24.26 12.12 9.50
N PHE A 535 -24.58 11.50 10.64
CA PHE A 535 -25.36 12.09 11.73
C PHE A 535 -24.50 12.51 12.93
N ALA A 536 -23.20 12.76 12.73
CA ALA A 536 -22.28 13.15 13.80
C ALA A 536 -22.78 14.39 14.60
N ASP A 537 -23.39 15.36 13.92
CA ASP A 537 -23.92 16.59 14.53
C ASP A 537 -25.34 16.45 15.11
N SER A 538 -26.02 15.31 14.88
CA SER A 538 -27.37 15.07 15.39
C SER A 538 -27.35 14.64 16.85
N SER A 539 -28.40 14.98 17.60
CA SER A 539 -28.55 14.49 18.98
C SER A 539 -28.81 12.98 18.99
N ILE A 540 -28.51 12.32 20.10
CA ILE A 540 -28.80 10.89 20.27
C ILE A 540 -30.31 10.64 20.19
N GLU A 541 -31.12 11.54 20.73
CA GLU A 541 -32.58 11.47 20.68
C GLU A 541 -33.11 11.51 19.24
N ASP A 542 -32.56 12.40 18.41
CA ASP A 542 -32.95 12.51 16.99
C ASP A 542 -32.54 11.25 16.22
N ILE A 543 -31.33 10.75 16.45
CA ILE A 543 -30.85 9.52 15.81
C ILE A 543 -31.78 8.36 16.15
N LEU A 544 -32.14 8.18 17.42
CA LEU A 544 -33.04 7.11 17.85
C LEU A 544 -34.42 7.21 17.17
N GLN A 545 -34.93 8.41 16.89
CA GLN A 545 -36.19 8.59 16.15
C GLN A 545 -36.06 8.32 14.65
N MET A 546 -34.85 8.49 14.08
CA MET A 546 -34.59 8.28 12.66
C MET A 546 -34.22 6.82 12.33
N THR A 547 -33.72 6.06 13.31
CA THR A 547 -33.19 4.71 13.09
C THR A 547 -34.02 3.58 13.70
N LEU A 548 -34.92 3.88 14.66
CA LEU A 548 -35.92 2.96 15.23
C LEU A 548 -37.32 3.28 14.72
#